data_AF-A0A932VQ60-F1
#
_entry.id   AF-A0A932VQ60-F1
#
_cell.length_a   1.000
_cell.length_b   1.000
_cell.length_c   1.000
_cell.angle_alpha   90.00
_cell.angle_beta   90.00
_cell.angle_gamma   90.00
#
_symmetry.space_group_name_H-M   'P 1'
#
loop_
_entity.id
_entity.type
_entity.pdbx_description
1 polymer ?
#
loop_
_entity_poly.entity_id
_entity_poly.type
_entity_poly.pdbx_seq_one_letter_code
_entity_poly.pdbx_strand_id
1 'polypeptide(L)'
;MCFSTQWFSLALFKKFYFQLVFFTSCTNLVIILLMLGATMRYETDYATLLILAACFALFYSYTNINADHKKIIRVIFCVLGIYSICVGAALGFTGADDHVKDKNPAAYKWTINFFKPLSCALFQFKPTWENVQLCFPLTTFTPVSTPCNDTSCSPEKSNESKAFDGRFDTEWEISNGMNGFLLVKRDSPAQVKSIWLLPRKTSLIESWQNVNCKFYFNNDLISDHCFSIKNSYKQRIHRITFNPIQVDKIELIFYNPNTIDLMNNNVDLNSLNPGYVEIAFETI
;
A
#
# COMPACT_ATOMS: atom_id res chain seq x y z
N MET A 1 18.63 -50.10 50.74
CA MET A 1 19.02 -48.82 50.11
C MET A 1 18.13 -48.60 48.88
N CYS A 2 17.02 -47.86 49.01
CA CYS A 2 16.07 -47.58 47.93
C CYS A 2 15.45 -46.18 48.08
N PHE A 3 16.27 -45.19 48.43
CA PHE A 3 15.84 -43.80 48.58
C PHE A 3 16.95 -42.87 48.05
N SER A 4 17.01 -42.65 46.73
CA SER A 4 17.68 -41.45 46.21
C SER A 4 17.27 -41.05 44.78
N THR A 5 16.65 -41.93 43.99
CA THR A 5 16.29 -41.61 42.59
C THR A 5 15.08 -40.68 42.46
N GLN A 6 14.12 -40.70 43.40
CA GLN A 6 12.94 -39.82 43.33
C GLN A 6 13.28 -38.33 43.53
N TRP A 7 14.22 -38.00 44.41
CA TRP A 7 14.58 -36.60 44.71
C TRP A 7 15.31 -35.91 43.55
N PHE A 8 16.16 -36.65 42.83
CA PHE A 8 16.88 -36.12 41.69
C PHE A 8 15.93 -35.79 40.52
N SER A 9 14.88 -36.60 40.33
CA SER A 9 13.85 -36.34 39.30
C SER A 9 13.09 -35.04 39.57
N LEU A 10 12.75 -34.76 40.84
CA LEU A 10 11.89 -33.65 41.20
C LEU A 10 12.57 -32.28 41.05
N ALA A 11 13.88 -32.21 41.34
CA ALA A 11 14.68 -31.00 41.17
C ALA A 11 14.93 -30.68 39.68
N LEU A 12 15.27 -31.70 38.88
CA LEU A 12 15.41 -31.57 37.41
C LEU A 12 14.08 -31.15 36.77
N PHE A 13 12.98 -31.74 37.21
CA PHE A 13 11.64 -31.41 36.74
C PHE A 13 11.32 -29.93 37.05
N LYS A 14 11.48 -29.47 38.30
CA LYS A 14 11.25 -28.06 38.65
C LYS A 14 12.08 -27.08 37.81
N LYS A 15 13.35 -27.40 37.55
CA LYS A 15 14.23 -26.58 36.72
C LYS A 15 13.76 -26.52 35.26
N PHE A 16 13.34 -27.66 34.70
CA PHE A 16 12.80 -27.74 33.35
C PHE A 16 11.51 -26.91 33.19
N TYR A 17 10.59 -26.99 34.15
CA TYR A 17 9.35 -26.18 34.10
C TYR A 17 9.61 -24.69 34.18
N PHE A 18 10.51 -24.26 35.07
CA PHE A 18 10.89 -22.86 35.16
C PHE A 18 11.46 -22.36 33.83
N GLN A 19 12.35 -23.14 33.21
CA GLN A 19 12.90 -22.83 31.89
C GLN A 19 11.80 -22.74 30.83
N LEU A 20 10.87 -23.70 30.80
CA LEU A 20 9.76 -23.70 29.85
C LEU A 20 8.91 -22.42 30.00
N VAL A 21 8.45 -22.10 31.21
CA VAL A 21 7.64 -20.90 31.47
C VAL A 21 8.39 -19.62 31.15
N PHE A 22 9.67 -19.55 31.49
CA PHE A 22 10.52 -18.40 31.16
C PHE A 22 10.63 -18.22 29.64
N PHE A 23 10.99 -19.28 28.90
CA PHE A 23 11.07 -19.24 27.45
C PHE A 23 9.73 -18.87 26.81
N THR A 24 8.64 -19.50 27.24
CA THR A 24 7.28 -19.19 26.76
C THR A 24 6.90 -17.74 27.02
N SER A 25 7.25 -17.19 28.19
CA SER A 25 6.99 -15.78 28.52
C SER A 25 7.82 -14.84 27.65
N CYS A 26 9.10 -15.14 27.43
CA CYS A 26 9.96 -14.39 26.52
C CYS A 26 9.44 -14.45 25.07
N THR A 27 9.03 -15.62 24.60
CA THR A 27 8.44 -15.78 23.26
C THR A 27 7.14 -14.99 23.14
N ASN A 28 6.26 -15.01 24.14
CA ASN A 28 5.05 -14.20 24.14
C ASN A 28 5.35 -12.70 24.13
N LEU A 29 6.35 -12.25 24.89
CA LEU A 29 6.76 -10.85 24.89
C LEU A 29 7.27 -10.44 23.50
N VAL A 30 8.10 -11.27 22.86
CA VAL A 30 8.56 -11.04 21.49
C VAL A 30 7.38 -11.04 20.52
N ILE A 31 6.44 -11.98 20.63
CA ILE A 31 5.24 -12.02 19.77
C ILE A 31 4.40 -10.76 19.95
N ILE A 32 4.18 -10.29 21.18
CA ILE A 32 3.44 -9.05 21.45
C ILE A 32 4.16 -7.84 20.82
N LEU A 33 5.50 -7.79 20.91
CA LEU A 33 6.29 -6.74 20.27
C LEU A 33 6.24 -6.83 18.74
N LEU A 34 6.18 -8.03 18.17
CA LEU A 34 6.07 -8.27 16.73
C LEU A 34 4.64 -8.05 16.20
N MET A 35 3.60 -8.27 17.01
CA MET A 35 2.21 -7.97 16.67
C MET A 35 2.02 -6.48 16.35
N LEU A 36 2.83 -5.60 16.93
CA LEU A 36 2.84 -4.17 16.59
C LEU A 36 3.31 -3.88 15.15
N GLY A 37 3.83 -4.88 14.43
CA GLY A 37 4.30 -4.75 13.04
C GLY A 37 3.73 -5.79 12.07
N ALA A 38 2.94 -6.75 12.56
CA ALA A 38 2.50 -7.90 11.77
C ALA A 38 1.30 -7.55 10.87
N THR A 39 1.28 -8.09 9.66
CA THR A 39 0.08 -8.06 8.80
C THR A 39 -0.92 -9.10 9.29
N MET A 40 -2.23 -8.88 9.05
CA MET A 40 -3.33 -9.78 9.45
C MET A 40 -3.07 -11.28 9.20
N ARG A 41 -2.28 -11.59 8.16
CA ARG A 41 -1.90 -12.96 7.80
C ARG A 41 -1.13 -13.69 8.91
N TYR A 42 -0.27 -13.00 9.64
CA TYR A 42 0.59 -13.63 10.65
C TYR A 42 -0.06 -13.66 12.04
N GLU A 43 -1.12 -12.89 12.25
CA GLU A 43 -1.80 -12.83 13.55
C GLU A 43 -2.52 -14.12 13.93
N THR A 44 -3.01 -14.90 12.95
CA THR A 44 -3.58 -16.22 13.22
C THR A 44 -2.52 -17.20 13.75
N ASP A 45 -1.31 -17.13 13.22
CA ASP A 45 -0.19 -17.96 13.67
C ASP A 45 0.23 -17.54 15.09
N TYR A 46 0.29 -16.23 15.36
CA TYR A 46 0.60 -15.72 16.68
C TYR A 46 -0.48 -16.02 17.73
N ALA A 47 -1.77 -15.94 17.36
CA ALA A 47 -2.87 -16.27 18.26
C ALA A 47 -2.78 -17.73 18.73
N THR A 48 -2.40 -18.65 17.83
CA THR A 48 -2.22 -20.08 18.15
C THR A 48 -1.07 -20.30 19.13
N LEU A 49 0.07 -19.60 18.92
CA LEU A 49 1.22 -19.65 19.83
C LEU A 49 0.90 -19.06 21.20
N LEU A 50 0.12 -17.97 21.27
CA LEU A 50 -0.33 -17.36 22.53
C LEU A 50 -1.25 -18.28 23.33
N ILE A 51 -2.17 -18.99 22.67
CA ILE A 51 -3.04 -19.98 23.32
C ILE A 51 -2.21 -21.13 23.91
N LEU A 52 -1.29 -21.69 23.13
CA LEU A 52 -0.42 -22.78 23.59
C LEU A 52 0.41 -22.34 24.80
N ALA A 53 0.95 -21.13 24.75
CA ALA A 53 1.68 -20.53 25.86
C ALA A 53 0.83 -20.34 27.12
N ALA A 54 -0.41 -19.85 26.96
CA ALA A 54 -1.35 -19.69 28.07
C ALA A 54 -1.69 -21.04 28.73
N CYS A 55 -1.86 -22.10 27.94
CA CYS A 55 -2.10 -23.45 28.44
C CYS A 55 -0.93 -23.97 29.29
N PHE A 56 0.32 -23.80 28.84
CA PHE A 56 1.50 -24.23 29.61
C PHE A 56 1.63 -23.48 30.93
N ALA A 57 1.38 -22.17 30.91
CA ALA A 57 1.53 -21.36 32.10
C ALA A 57 0.38 -21.56 33.11
N LEU A 58 -0.84 -21.81 32.64
CA LEU A 58 -1.95 -22.27 33.50
C LEU A 58 -1.60 -23.60 34.18
N PHE A 59 -1.09 -24.57 33.42
CA PHE A 59 -0.66 -25.86 33.96
C PHE A 59 0.46 -25.71 35.01
N TYR A 60 1.44 -24.84 34.76
CA TYR A 60 2.49 -24.55 35.73
C TYR A 60 1.95 -23.86 37.00
N SER A 61 1.06 -22.87 36.85
CA SER A 61 0.46 -22.15 37.98
C SER A 61 -0.31 -23.08 38.92
N TYR A 62 -0.93 -24.13 38.35
CA TYR A 62 -1.67 -25.10 39.11
C TYR A 62 -0.78 -25.90 40.06
N THR A 63 0.44 -26.25 39.63
CA THR A 63 1.32 -27.20 40.32
C THR A 63 2.28 -26.56 41.33
N ASN A 64 2.78 -25.34 41.10
CA ASN A 64 3.98 -24.86 41.82
C ASN A 64 3.85 -23.48 42.52
N ILE A 65 2.71 -22.79 42.43
CA ILE A 65 2.59 -21.39 42.88
C ILE A 65 1.79 -21.28 44.19
N ASN A 66 2.09 -20.29 45.04
CA ASN A 66 1.32 -19.99 46.25
C ASN A 66 -0.12 -19.55 45.93
N ALA A 67 -1.08 -19.87 46.81
CA ALA A 67 -2.52 -19.69 46.58
C ALA A 67 -2.89 -18.28 46.10
N ASP A 68 -2.30 -17.24 46.68
CA ASP A 68 -2.59 -15.84 46.33
C ASP A 68 -2.15 -15.47 44.92
N HIS A 69 -0.98 -15.95 44.51
CA HIS A 69 -0.43 -15.69 43.17
C HIS A 69 -1.14 -16.52 42.08
N LYS A 70 -1.71 -17.69 42.45
CA LYS A 70 -2.52 -18.51 41.51
C LYS A 70 -3.72 -17.73 40.98
N LYS A 71 -4.37 -16.90 41.79
CA LYS A 71 -5.56 -16.15 41.38
C LYS A 71 -5.24 -15.13 40.31
N ILE A 72 -4.20 -14.31 40.52
CA ILE A 72 -3.78 -13.28 39.56
C ILE A 72 -3.36 -13.91 38.24
N ILE A 73 -2.54 -14.96 38.31
CA ILE A 73 -2.03 -15.65 37.13
C ILE A 73 -3.16 -16.29 36.31
N ARG A 74 -4.15 -16.92 36.97
CA ARG A 74 -5.34 -17.45 36.29
C ARG A 74 -6.11 -16.36 35.55
N VAL A 75 -6.33 -15.20 36.18
CA VAL A 75 -7.04 -14.10 35.55
C VAL A 75 -6.31 -13.62 34.31
N ILE A 76 -4.99 -13.38 34.39
CA ILE A 76 -4.18 -12.94 33.24
C ILE A 76 -4.29 -13.94 32.08
N PHE A 77 -4.17 -15.24 32.35
CA PHE A 77 -4.24 -16.25 31.28
C PHE A 77 -5.64 -16.46 30.73
N CYS A 78 -6.69 -16.32 31.54
CA CYS A 78 -8.07 -16.32 31.05
C CYS A 78 -8.30 -15.14 30.10
N VAL A 79 -7.83 -13.94 30.45
CA VAL A 79 -7.92 -12.75 29.59
C VAL A 79 -7.17 -12.97 28.27
N LEU A 80 -5.93 -13.48 28.33
CA LEU A 80 -5.15 -13.78 27.13
C LEU A 80 -5.83 -14.84 26.25
N GLY A 81 -6.36 -15.91 26.84
CA GLY A 81 -7.06 -16.96 26.11
C GLY A 81 -8.32 -16.46 25.42
N ILE A 82 -9.15 -15.67 26.11
CA ILE A 82 -10.34 -15.04 25.53
C ILE A 82 -9.94 -14.11 24.38
N TYR A 83 -8.92 -13.28 24.60
CA TYR A 83 -8.40 -12.39 23.56
C TYR A 83 -7.99 -13.16 22.30
N SER A 84 -7.21 -14.22 22.44
CA SER A 84 -6.77 -15.04 21.31
C SER A 84 -7.93 -15.71 20.55
N ILE A 85 -8.96 -16.18 21.26
CA ILE A 85 -10.16 -16.75 20.63
C ILE A 85 -10.91 -15.67 19.83
N CYS A 86 -11.13 -14.50 20.43
CA CYS A 86 -11.81 -13.39 19.76
C CYS A 86 -11.06 -12.91 18.51
N VAL A 87 -9.74 -12.75 18.59
CA VAL A 87 -8.90 -12.36 17.46
C VAL A 87 -8.91 -13.44 16.38
N GLY A 88 -8.75 -14.71 16.75
CA GLY A 88 -8.80 -15.83 15.80
C GLY A 88 -10.13 -15.91 15.06
N ALA A 89 -11.25 -15.72 15.78
CA ALA A 89 -12.57 -15.68 15.17
C ALA A 89 -12.73 -14.48 14.21
N ALA A 90 -12.34 -13.27 14.65
CA ALA A 90 -12.41 -12.06 13.83
C ALA A 90 -11.63 -12.20 12.52
N LEU A 91 -10.40 -12.75 12.58
CA LEU A 91 -9.58 -12.99 11.40
C LEU A 91 -10.13 -14.11 10.51
N GLY A 92 -10.69 -15.16 11.11
CA GLY A 92 -11.34 -16.25 10.39
C GLY A 92 -12.53 -15.77 9.55
N PHE A 93 -13.30 -14.79 10.06
CA PHE A 93 -14.38 -14.17 9.30
C PHE A 93 -13.90 -13.28 8.14
N THR A 94 -12.65 -12.83 8.16
CA THR A 94 -12.01 -12.06 7.07
C THR A 94 -11.20 -12.92 6.09
N GLY A 95 -11.36 -14.25 6.14
CA GLY A 95 -10.62 -15.21 5.32
C GLY A 95 -10.96 -15.18 3.81
N ALA A 96 -10.40 -16.17 3.09
CA ALA A 96 -10.24 -16.21 1.64
C ALA A 96 -11.48 -15.89 0.79
N ASP A 97 -12.69 -16.12 1.30
CA ASP A 97 -13.93 -15.90 0.56
C ASP A 97 -14.46 -14.46 0.65
N ASP A 98 -13.77 -13.53 1.35
CA ASP A 98 -14.06 -12.09 1.42
C ASP A 98 -15.53 -11.72 1.76
N HIS A 99 -16.35 -12.66 2.25
CA HIS A 99 -17.79 -12.47 2.41
C HIS A 99 -18.18 -11.30 3.33
N VAL A 100 -17.35 -10.97 4.31
CA VAL A 100 -17.57 -9.82 5.20
C VAL A 100 -17.28 -8.50 4.48
N LYS A 101 -16.28 -8.46 3.60
CA LYS A 101 -15.96 -7.29 2.78
C LYS A 101 -17.11 -6.95 1.84
N ASP A 102 -17.74 -7.96 1.24
CA ASP A 102 -18.86 -7.78 0.32
C ASP A 102 -20.16 -7.41 1.04
N LYS A 103 -20.48 -8.08 2.16
CA LYS A 103 -21.75 -7.87 2.88
C LYS A 103 -21.72 -6.71 3.85
N ASN A 104 -20.55 -6.39 4.43
CA ASN A 104 -20.40 -5.33 5.42
C ASN A 104 -19.02 -4.65 5.33
N PRO A 105 -18.81 -3.80 4.31
CA PRO A 105 -17.51 -3.16 4.05
C PRO A 105 -17.07 -2.25 5.19
N ALA A 106 -18.01 -1.68 5.96
CA ALA A 106 -17.70 -0.85 7.12
C ALA A 106 -17.04 -1.66 8.25
N ALA A 107 -17.60 -2.83 8.59
CA ALA A 107 -17.03 -3.74 9.57
C ALA A 107 -15.66 -4.24 9.10
N TYR A 108 -15.53 -4.63 7.83
CA TYR A 108 -14.26 -5.05 7.26
C TYR A 108 -13.17 -3.96 7.34
N LYS A 109 -13.51 -2.71 6.99
CA LYS A 109 -12.58 -1.58 7.08
C LYS A 109 -12.18 -1.29 8.53
N TRP A 110 -13.10 -1.43 9.48
CA TRP A 110 -12.80 -1.31 10.90
C TRP A 110 -11.82 -2.40 11.36
N THR A 111 -12.05 -3.67 10.99
CA THR A 111 -11.17 -4.79 11.32
C THR A 111 -9.76 -4.60 10.73
N ILE A 112 -9.66 -4.18 9.45
CA ILE A 112 -8.35 -3.85 8.86
C ILE A 112 -7.66 -2.74 9.65
N ASN A 113 -8.40 -1.69 10.02
CA ASN A 113 -7.82 -0.57 10.75
C ASN A 113 -7.37 -0.96 12.17
N PHE A 114 -8.10 -1.87 12.83
CA PHE A 114 -7.75 -2.38 14.14
C PHE A 114 -6.41 -3.16 14.11
N PHE A 115 -6.22 -3.98 13.08
CA PHE A 115 -5.00 -4.75 12.84
C PHE A 115 -3.96 -4.02 11.97
N LYS A 116 -4.09 -2.69 11.81
CA LYS A 116 -3.02 -1.94 11.16
C LYS A 116 -1.78 -2.01 12.06
N PRO A 117 -0.59 -2.28 11.49
CA PRO A 117 0.66 -2.22 12.23
C PRO A 117 0.72 -0.93 13.05
N LEU A 118 1.11 -1.03 14.31
CA LEU A 118 1.42 0.14 15.13
C LEU A 118 2.51 0.97 14.46
N SER A 119 3.36 0.37 13.62
CA SER A 119 4.26 1.11 12.75
C SER A 119 3.52 2.06 11.81
N CYS A 120 2.32 1.74 11.30
CA CYS A 120 1.51 2.70 10.53
C CYS A 120 0.94 3.84 11.39
N ALA A 121 0.80 3.64 12.71
CA ALA A 121 0.32 4.66 13.65
C ALA A 121 1.47 5.54 14.19
N LEU A 122 2.62 4.93 14.52
CA LEU A 122 3.83 5.58 15.05
C LEU A 122 4.71 6.14 13.93
N PHE A 123 4.93 5.37 12.88
CA PHE A 123 5.48 5.84 11.63
C PHE A 123 4.31 6.18 10.70
N GLN A 124 3.77 7.39 10.84
CA GLN A 124 3.01 8.01 9.75
C GLN A 124 3.83 8.18 8.44
N PHE A 125 5.01 7.55 8.32
CA PHE A 125 5.51 7.08 7.04
C PHE A 125 4.65 5.91 6.52
N LYS A 126 3.39 6.23 6.15
CA LYS A 126 2.89 5.66 4.91
C LYS A 126 3.95 6.00 3.84
N PRO A 127 4.32 5.13 2.90
CA PRO A 127 4.61 5.61 1.57
C PRO A 127 3.30 6.25 1.09
N THR A 128 3.19 7.55 1.35
CA THR A 128 2.00 8.37 1.30
C THR A 128 1.64 8.61 -0.15
N TRP A 129 0.88 7.73 -0.78
CA TRP A 129 0.12 8.14 -1.97
C TRP A 129 -1.12 8.92 -1.54
N GLU A 130 -1.79 8.48 -0.46
CA GLU A 130 -2.92 9.20 0.16
C GLU A 130 -2.53 10.47 0.94
N ASN A 131 -1.26 10.64 1.35
CA ASN A 131 -0.80 11.91 1.96
C ASN A 131 0.32 12.61 1.17
N VAL A 132 0.61 12.21 -0.08
CA VAL A 132 1.10 13.20 -1.04
C VAL A 132 -0.16 13.95 -1.46
N GLN A 133 -0.68 14.76 -0.53
CA GLN A 133 -1.30 16.00 -0.95
C GLN A 133 -0.15 16.70 -1.66
N LEU A 134 -0.19 16.71 -2.98
CA LEU A 134 0.64 17.61 -3.78
C LEU A 134 0.24 19.01 -3.31
N CYS A 135 0.87 19.52 -2.26
CA CYS A 135 0.74 20.89 -1.75
C CYS A 135 1.46 21.85 -2.69
N PHE A 136 1.20 21.69 -3.98
CA PHE A 136 1.45 22.71 -4.97
C PHE A 136 0.12 23.43 -5.16
N PRO A 137 0.10 24.68 -5.62
CA PRO A 137 -1.13 25.30 -6.08
C PRO A 137 -1.64 24.48 -7.28
N LEU A 138 -2.42 23.44 -7.00
CA LEU A 138 -3.13 22.64 -7.99
C LEU A 138 -4.01 23.62 -8.71
N THR A 139 -3.56 23.94 -9.90
CA THR A 139 -4.22 24.91 -10.72
C THR A 139 -5.03 24.11 -11.71
N THR A 140 -6.30 24.46 -11.80
CA THR A 140 -7.27 23.72 -12.60
C THR A 140 -6.86 23.80 -14.06
N PHE A 141 -6.58 22.65 -14.65
CA PHE A 141 -6.36 22.51 -16.08
C PHE A 141 -7.56 21.83 -16.69
N THR A 142 -8.07 22.38 -17.80
CA THR A 142 -9.13 21.74 -18.56
C THR A 142 -8.50 20.97 -19.72
N PRO A 143 -8.69 19.64 -19.80
CA PRO A 143 -8.28 18.89 -20.98
C PRO A 143 -9.15 19.32 -22.15
N VAL A 144 -8.51 19.57 -23.28
CA VAL A 144 -9.20 19.75 -24.56
C VAL A 144 -8.93 18.52 -25.38
N SER A 145 -9.93 17.67 -25.59
CA SER A 145 -9.82 16.56 -26.52
C SER A 145 -9.60 17.12 -27.92
N THR A 146 -8.53 16.71 -28.59
CA THR A 146 -8.35 16.96 -30.01
C THR A 146 -9.23 15.99 -30.80
N PRO A 147 -9.85 16.44 -31.89
CA PRO A 147 -10.54 15.52 -32.79
C PRO A 147 -9.50 14.57 -33.40
N CYS A 148 -9.64 13.28 -33.13
CA CYS A 148 -8.94 12.25 -33.89
C CYS A 148 -9.36 12.40 -35.36
N ASN A 149 -8.41 12.69 -36.26
CA ASN A 149 -8.67 12.81 -37.70
C ASN A 149 -8.93 11.45 -38.37
N ASP A 150 -8.89 10.35 -37.62
CA ASP A 150 -9.20 9.01 -38.12
C ASP A 150 -10.68 8.67 -37.83
N THR A 151 -11.44 8.48 -38.92
CA THR A 151 -12.88 8.19 -38.98
C THR A 151 -13.34 6.90 -38.28
N SER A 152 -12.51 6.25 -37.47
CA SER A 152 -12.83 5.02 -36.72
C SER A 152 -12.86 5.19 -35.19
N CYS A 153 -12.51 6.37 -34.67
CA CYS A 153 -12.66 6.64 -33.24
C CYS A 153 -14.13 6.89 -32.90
N SER A 154 -14.83 5.82 -32.52
CA SER A 154 -16.11 5.93 -31.79
C SER A 154 -15.93 6.91 -30.63
N PRO A 155 -16.89 7.83 -30.37
CA PRO A 155 -16.82 8.78 -29.26
C PRO A 155 -17.11 8.05 -27.96
N GLU A 156 -16.27 7.10 -27.57
CA GLU A 156 -16.16 6.74 -26.17
C GLU A 156 -15.78 8.01 -25.42
N LYS A 157 -16.60 8.36 -24.42
CA LYS A 157 -16.39 9.51 -23.54
C LYS A 157 -14.94 9.53 -23.12
N SER A 158 -14.22 10.47 -23.68
CA SER A 158 -12.79 10.50 -23.63
C SER A 158 -12.40 10.79 -22.16
N ASN A 159 -11.68 9.83 -21.56
CA ASN A 159 -11.41 9.80 -20.11
C ASN A 159 -10.25 10.74 -19.72
N GLU A 160 -9.82 11.66 -20.59
CA GLU A 160 -8.66 12.54 -20.35
C GLU A 160 -8.87 13.46 -19.14
N SER A 161 -10.12 13.82 -18.84
CA SER A 161 -10.46 14.57 -17.62
C SER A 161 -10.01 13.88 -16.34
N LYS A 162 -9.96 12.54 -16.33
CA LYS A 162 -9.48 11.76 -15.19
C LYS A 162 -7.98 11.90 -14.95
N ALA A 163 -7.19 12.33 -15.96
CA ALA A 163 -5.77 12.55 -15.77
C ALA A 163 -5.45 13.81 -14.94
N PHE A 164 -6.45 14.68 -14.69
CA PHE A 164 -6.26 16.00 -14.07
C PHE A 164 -7.33 16.31 -13.02
N ASP A 165 -8.10 15.31 -12.56
CA ASP A 165 -9.22 15.55 -11.64
C ASP A 165 -8.80 15.60 -10.16
N GLY A 166 -7.50 15.41 -9.88
CA GLY A 166 -6.94 15.41 -8.53
C GLY A 166 -7.33 14.19 -7.71
N ARG A 167 -7.88 13.15 -8.34
CA ARG A 167 -8.35 11.94 -7.66
C ARG A 167 -7.45 10.76 -7.98
N PHE A 168 -7.14 9.99 -6.94
CA PHE A 168 -6.31 8.79 -7.10
C PHE A 168 -7.11 7.51 -7.37
N ASP A 169 -8.44 7.61 -7.48
CA ASP A 169 -9.37 6.50 -7.73
C ASP A 169 -9.98 6.52 -9.13
N THR A 170 -9.58 7.49 -9.96
CA THR A 170 -9.92 7.59 -11.39
C THR A 170 -8.64 7.40 -12.21
N GLU A 171 -8.78 6.96 -13.46
CA GLU A 171 -7.64 6.65 -14.31
C GLU A 171 -7.90 7.09 -15.74
N TRP A 172 -6.88 7.67 -16.37
CA TRP A 172 -6.80 7.87 -17.81
C TRP A 172 -5.93 6.79 -18.42
N GLU A 173 -6.39 6.18 -19.50
CA GLU A 173 -5.67 5.13 -20.22
C GLU A 173 -5.87 5.27 -21.72
N ILE A 174 -4.91 4.71 -22.47
CA ILE A 174 -5.01 4.54 -23.92
C ILE A 174 -4.86 3.07 -24.23
N SER A 175 -5.78 2.54 -25.02
CA SER A 175 -5.78 1.12 -25.37
C SER A 175 -4.66 0.73 -26.33
N ASN A 176 -4.28 -0.55 -26.27
CA ASN A 176 -3.40 -1.22 -27.25
C ASN A 176 -1.99 -0.62 -27.38
N GLY A 177 -1.42 -0.10 -26.29
CA GLY A 177 -0.05 0.40 -26.29
C GLY A 177 0.18 1.53 -27.31
N MET A 178 -0.83 2.32 -27.62
CA MET A 178 -0.67 3.44 -28.53
C MET A 178 0.05 4.62 -27.86
N ASN A 179 0.56 5.52 -28.70
CA ASN A 179 1.08 6.80 -28.24
C ASN A 179 -0.07 7.66 -27.69
N GLY A 180 0.22 8.47 -26.68
CA GLY A 180 -0.76 9.35 -26.06
C GLY A 180 -0.59 10.81 -26.43
N PHE A 181 -1.69 11.54 -26.42
CA PHE A 181 -1.70 12.98 -26.62
C PHE A 181 -2.68 13.62 -25.63
N LEU A 182 -2.21 14.63 -24.89
CA LEU A 182 -3.04 15.47 -24.03
C LEU A 182 -2.75 16.93 -24.33
N LEU A 183 -3.80 17.68 -24.66
CA LEU A 183 -3.75 19.13 -24.74
C LEU A 183 -4.37 19.72 -23.48
N VAL A 184 -3.56 20.50 -22.77
CA VAL A 184 -3.89 21.02 -21.46
C VAL A 184 -3.95 22.54 -21.56
N LYS A 185 -5.09 23.15 -21.21
CA LYS A 185 -5.27 24.61 -21.19
C LYS A 185 -5.59 25.12 -19.80
N ARG A 186 -5.17 26.35 -19.53
CA ARG A 186 -5.48 27.08 -18.31
C ARG A 186 -6.31 28.33 -18.62
N ASP A 187 -7.14 28.71 -17.66
CA ASP A 187 -7.87 29.97 -17.71
C ASP A 187 -6.96 31.18 -17.47
N SER A 188 -5.85 30.99 -16.72
CA SER A 188 -4.85 32.03 -16.45
C SER A 188 -3.43 31.50 -16.63
N PRO A 189 -2.52 32.28 -17.25
CA PRO A 189 -1.13 31.88 -17.40
C PRO A 189 -0.42 31.67 -16.06
N ALA A 190 0.49 30.69 -15.98
CA ALA A 190 1.30 30.42 -14.78
C ALA A 190 2.75 30.01 -15.13
N GLN A 191 3.67 30.21 -14.19
CA GLN A 191 5.04 29.69 -14.31
C GLN A 191 5.08 28.23 -13.83
N VAL A 192 5.26 27.29 -14.75
CA VAL A 192 5.40 25.85 -14.46
C VAL A 192 6.88 25.50 -14.40
N LYS A 193 7.31 24.78 -13.36
CA LYS A 193 8.71 24.34 -13.18
C LYS A 193 8.90 22.82 -13.21
N SER A 194 7.82 22.06 -13.01
CA SER A 194 7.89 20.60 -13.14
C SER A 194 6.53 19.98 -13.50
N ILE A 195 6.58 18.77 -14.06
CA ILE A 195 5.42 17.92 -14.35
C ILE A 195 5.59 16.63 -13.56
N TRP A 196 4.56 16.25 -12.81
CA TRP A 196 4.49 15.02 -12.05
C TRP A 196 3.57 14.05 -12.77
N LEU A 197 4.07 12.85 -13.07
CA LEU A 197 3.33 11.78 -13.73
C LEU A 197 3.17 10.62 -12.76
N LEU A 198 1.93 10.26 -12.44
CA LEU A 198 1.58 9.19 -11.51
C LEU A 198 0.93 8.03 -12.29
N PRO A 199 1.69 6.99 -12.67
CA PRO A 199 1.16 5.88 -13.45
C PRO A 199 0.06 5.12 -12.72
N ARG A 200 -0.80 4.47 -13.50
CA ARG A 200 -1.88 3.61 -13.00
C ARG A 200 -1.37 2.46 -12.14
N LYS A 201 -2.24 1.97 -11.26
CA LYS A 201 -1.96 0.82 -10.40
C LYS A 201 -2.62 -0.43 -10.97
N THR A 202 -2.05 -0.98 -12.02
CA THR A 202 -2.44 -2.30 -12.54
C THR A 202 -1.43 -3.36 -12.12
N SER A 203 -1.65 -4.62 -12.54
CA SER A 203 -0.65 -5.68 -12.36
C SER A 203 0.61 -5.45 -13.21
N LEU A 204 0.52 -4.54 -14.19
CA LEU A 204 1.57 -4.13 -15.09
C LEU A 204 1.96 -2.68 -14.78
N ILE A 205 3.16 -2.24 -15.18
CA ILE A 205 3.50 -0.81 -15.10
C ILE A 205 3.36 -0.20 -16.48
N GLU A 206 2.14 0.23 -16.76
CA GLU A 206 1.70 0.70 -18.06
C GLU A 206 1.92 2.22 -18.13
N SER A 207 3.17 2.61 -18.37
CA SER A 207 3.62 4.01 -18.54
C SER A 207 4.37 4.17 -19.86
N TRP A 208 4.66 5.41 -20.26
CA TRP A 208 5.51 5.68 -21.42
C TRP A 208 6.97 5.94 -21.03
N GLN A 209 7.89 5.54 -21.89
CA GLN A 209 9.33 5.78 -21.71
C GLN A 209 9.74 7.18 -22.13
N ASN A 210 9.00 7.82 -23.05
CA ASN A 210 9.31 9.16 -23.52
C ASN A 210 8.08 10.06 -23.46
N VAL A 211 8.28 11.31 -23.05
CA VAL A 211 7.25 12.34 -23.00
C VAL A 211 7.81 13.59 -23.65
N ASN A 212 7.19 14.04 -24.74
CA ASN A 212 7.48 15.33 -25.34
C ASN A 212 6.50 16.37 -24.82
N CYS A 213 7.03 17.45 -24.24
CA CYS A 213 6.25 18.53 -23.65
C CYS A 213 6.47 19.79 -24.48
N LYS A 214 5.41 20.32 -25.08
CA LYS A 214 5.42 21.61 -25.77
C LYS A 214 4.67 22.65 -24.96
N PHE A 215 5.30 23.79 -24.77
CA PHE A 215 4.85 24.85 -23.88
C PHE A 215 4.47 26.07 -24.70
N TYR A 216 3.25 26.58 -24.51
CA TYR A 216 2.72 27.71 -25.24
C TYR A 216 2.33 28.85 -24.30
N PHE A 217 2.44 30.07 -24.82
CA PHE A 217 1.95 31.29 -24.18
C PHE A 217 1.36 32.20 -25.26
N ASN A 218 0.11 32.65 -25.09
CA ASN A 218 -0.62 33.43 -26.10
C ASN A 218 -0.65 32.75 -27.48
N ASN A 219 -0.78 31.42 -27.50
CA ASN A 219 -0.71 30.55 -28.69
C ASN A 219 0.65 30.41 -29.39
N ASP A 220 1.69 31.15 -28.96
CA ASP A 220 3.04 30.98 -29.48
C ASP A 220 3.75 29.82 -28.76
N LEU A 221 4.49 28.99 -29.51
CA LEU A 221 5.32 27.93 -28.95
C LEU A 221 6.57 28.55 -28.32
N ILE A 222 6.68 28.47 -27.00
CA ILE A 222 7.80 29.04 -26.23
C ILE A 222 8.92 28.03 -26.04
N SER A 223 8.58 26.75 -25.82
CA SER A 223 9.57 25.69 -25.63
C SER A 223 9.06 24.31 -26.05
N ASP A 224 9.97 23.44 -26.48
CA ASP A 224 9.74 22.04 -26.86
C ASP A 224 10.81 21.16 -26.20
N HIS A 225 10.39 20.26 -25.32
CA HIS A 225 11.28 19.43 -24.52
C HIS A 225 10.90 17.95 -24.60
N CYS A 226 11.82 17.12 -25.07
CA CYS A 226 11.68 15.67 -25.07
C CYS A 226 12.39 15.07 -23.86
N PHE A 227 11.63 14.41 -22.98
CA PHE A 227 12.13 13.77 -21.77
C PHE A 227 12.08 12.25 -21.90
N SER A 228 13.16 11.59 -21.49
CA SER A 228 13.24 10.12 -21.39
C SER A 228 13.16 9.68 -19.93
N ILE A 229 12.12 8.93 -19.61
CA ILE A 229 11.84 8.34 -18.30
C ILE A 229 12.45 6.93 -18.28
N LYS A 230 13.78 6.88 -18.15
CA LYS A 230 14.50 5.60 -18.08
C LYS A 230 14.01 4.78 -16.89
N ASN A 231 13.73 3.51 -17.13
CA ASN A 231 13.19 2.60 -16.13
C ASN A 231 11.88 3.09 -15.52
N SER A 232 10.93 3.57 -16.35
CA SER A 232 9.62 3.98 -15.85
C SER A 232 8.93 2.86 -15.06
N TYR A 233 9.10 1.59 -15.46
CA TYR A 233 8.66 0.40 -14.70
C TYR A 233 9.27 0.25 -13.29
N LYS A 234 10.33 0.96 -12.92
CA LYS A 234 10.93 0.85 -11.58
C LYS A 234 10.42 1.91 -10.62
N GLN A 235 9.82 2.98 -11.12
CA GLN A 235 9.41 4.14 -10.31
C GLN A 235 7.91 4.35 -10.45
N ARG A 236 7.25 4.65 -9.34
CA ARG A 236 5.80 4.91 -9.32
C ARG A 236 5.45 6.39 -9.44
N ILE A 237 6.42 7.28 -9.31
CA ILE A 237 6.28 8.71 -9.59
C ILE A 237 7.41 9.06 -10.53
N HIS A 238 7.07 9.82 -11.56
CA HIS A 238 8.06 10.48 -12.38
C HIS A 238 7.88 11.98 -12.21
N ARG A 239 8.99 12.66 -11.94
CA ARG A 239 9.04 14.11 -11.93
C ARG A 239 9.93 14.57 -13.07
N ILE A 240 9.35 15.34 -13.98
CA ILE A 240 10.04 15.98 -15.08
C ILE A 240 10.31 17.43 -14.66
N THR A 241 11.58 17.80 -14.50
CA THR A 241 11.99 19.14 -14.07
C THR A 241 12.62 19.90 -15.23
N PHE A 242 12.32 21.20 -15.31
CA PHE A 242 12.88 22.12 -16.31
C PHE A 242 12.99 23.54 -15.73
N ASN A 243 13.65 24.44 -16.45
CA ASN A 243 13.67 25.85 -16.06
C ASN A 243 12.23 26.39 -16.09
N PRO A 244 11.78 27.16 -15.08
CA PRO A 244 10.40 27.65 -15.03
C PRO A 244 9.97 28.37 -16.31
N ILE A 245 8.80 28.00 -16.86
CA ILE A 245 8.27 28.54 -18.11
C ILE A 245 6.88 29.12 -17.84
N GLN A 246 6.66 30.38 -18.23
CA GLN A 246 5.35 31.02 -18.22
C GLN A 246 4.49 30.44 -19.35
N VAL A 247 3.34 29.84 -19.03
CA VAL A 247 2.50 29.12 -20.01
C VAL A 247 1.00 29.26 -19.72
N ASP A 248 0.20 29.21 -20.77
CA ASP A 248 -1.27 29.10 -20.73
C ASP A 248 -1.80 27.78 -21.34
N LYS A 249 -0.95 27.09 -22.13
CA LYS A 249 -1.28 25.87 -22.84
C LYS A 249 -0.05 24.95 -22.90
N ILE A 250 -0.25 23.65 -22.66
CA ILE A 250 0.78 22.62 -22.69
C ILE A 250 0.28 21.45 -23.53
N GLU A 251 1.08 20.98 -24.49
CA GLU A 251 0.85 19.71 -25.18
C GLU A 251 1.79 18.66 -24.59
N LEU A 252 1.23 17.53 -24.17
CA LEU A 252 1.95 16.36 -23.71
C LEU A 252 1.78 15.25 -24.73
N ILE A 253 2.88 14.75 -25.27
CA ILE A 253 2.88 13.67 -26.26
C ILE A 253 3.70 12.51 -25.70
N PHE A 254 3.06 11.37 -25.51
CA PHE A 254 3.63 10.19 -24.87
C PHE A 254 3.98 9.15 -25.92
N TYR A 255 5.21 8.65 -25.88
CA TYR A 255 5.71 7.70 -26.88
C TYR A 255 6.40 6.50 -26.22
N ASN A 256 6.41 5.39 -26.96
CA ASN A 256 7.07 4.14 -26.56
C ASN A 256 6.56 3.67 -25.20
N PRO A 257 5.33 3.12 -25.12
CA PRO A 257 4.86 2.54 -23.88
C PRO A 257 5.81 1.44 -23.43
N ASN A 258 5.86 1.25 -22.13
CA ASN A 258 6.79 0.35 -21.52
C ASN A 258 6.25 -1.08 -21.62
N THR A 259 7.00 -1.94 -22.31
CA THR A 259 6.62 -3.34 -22.56
C THR A 259 7.22 -4.29 -21.54
N ILE A 260 7.62 -3.81 -20.36
CA ILE A 260 8.29 -4.61 -19.33
C ILE A 260 7.45 -4.64 -18.06
N ASP A 261 7.13 -5.83 -17.56
CA ASP A 261 6.41 -6.02 -16.30
C ASP A 261 7.31 -5.84 -15.05
N LEU A 262 6.73 -5.97 -13.86
CA LEU A 262 7.45 -5.90 -12.58
C LEU A 262 8.52 -6.99 -12.40
N MET A 263 8.39 -8.10 -13.13
CA MET A 263 9.30 -9.24 -13.12
C MET A 263 10.33 -9.19 -14.24
N ASN A 264 10.37 -8.08 -14.99
CA ASN A 264 11.26 -7.85 -16.12
C ASN A 264 10.98 -8.77 -17.33
N ASN A 265 9.75 -9.27 -17.47
CA ASN A 265 9.30 -9.98 -18.66
C ASN A 265 8.78 -8.99 -19.71
N ASN A 266 8.94 -9.35 -20.98
CA ASN A 266 8.31 -8.61 -22.07
C ASN A 266 6.81 -8.91 -22.13
N VAL A 267 6.01 -7.86 -22.28
CA VAL A 267 4.56 -7.89 -22.44
C VAL A 267 4.23 -7.44 -23.87
N ASP A 268 3.25 -8.10 -24.50
CA ASP A 268 2.80 -7.73 -25.84
C ASP A 268 2.18 -6.32 -25.83
N LEU A 269 2.56 -5.49 -26.80
CA LEU A 269 2.13 -4.10 -26.90
C LEU A 269 0.60 -3.97 -26.95
N ASN A 270 -0.06 -4.90 -27.64
CA ASN A 270 -1.52 -4.90 -27.79
C ASN A 270 -2.26 -5.23 -26.49
N SER A 271 -1.56 -5.79 -25.50
CA SER A 271 -2.13 -6.11 -24.19
C SER A 271 -1.95 -5.01 -23.15
N LEU A 272 -1.25 -3.93 -23.50
CA LEU A 272 -0.97 -2.81 -22.61
C LEU A 272 -1.98 -1.70 -22.78
N ASN A 273 -2.42 -1.14 -21.66
CA ASN A 273 -3.25 0.07 -21.60
C ASN A 273 -2.50 1.16 -20.83
N PRO A 274 -1.43 1.74 -21.41
CA PRO A 274 -0.65 2.78 -20.74
C PRO A 274 -1.52 3.96 -20.33
N GLY A 275 -1.22 4.52 -19.16
CA GLY A 275 -2.04 5.54 -18.57
C GLY A 275 -1.51 6.12 -17.27
N TYR A 276 -2.19 7.15 -16.80
CA TYR A 276 -1.88 7.81 -15.53
C TYR A 276 -3.15 7.94 -14.69
N VAL A 277 -2.97 7.80 -13.38
CA VAL A 277 -3.98 8.18 -12.40
C VAL A 277 -4.09 9.69 -12.36
N GLU A 278 -2.94 10.37 -12.33
CA GLU A 278 -2.88 11.83 -12.20
C GLU A 278 -1.64 12.39 -12.92
N ILE A 279 -1.81 13.56 -13.53
CA ILE A 279 -0.76 14.38 -14.12
C ILE A 279 -0.88 15.76 -13.49
N ALA A 280 0.08 16.10 -12.63
CA ALA A 280 0.07 17.37 -11.92
C ALA A 280 1.18 18.29 -12.42
N PHE A 281 0.90 19.59 -12.44
CA PHE A 281 1.89 20.62 -12.77
C PHE A 281 2.29 21.38 -11.52
N GLU A 282 3.59 21.48 -11.28
CA GLU A 282 4.13 22.25 -10.18
C GLU A 282 4.43 23.68 -10.65
N THR A 283 3.76 24.65 -10.06
CA THR A 283 3.99 26.08 -10.33
C THR A 283 4.90 26.73 -9.28
N ILE A 284 5.37 27.95 -9.56
CA ILE A 284 6.02 28.83 -8.57
C ILE A 284 4.97 29.62 -7.80
#